data_AF-A0A730MFZ8-F1
#
_entry.id   AF-A0A730MFZ8-F1
#
_cell.length_a   1.000
_cell.length_b   1.000
_cell.length_c   1.000
_cell.angle_alpha   90.00
_cell.angle_beta   90.00
_cell.angle_gamma   90.00
#
_symmetry.space_group_name_H-M   'P 1'
#
loop_
_entity.id
_entity.type
_entity.pdbx_description
1 polymer ?
#
loop_
_entity_poly.entity_id
_entity_poly.type
_entity_poly.pdbx_seq_one_letter_code
_entity_poly.pdbx_strand_id
1 'polypeptide(L)'
;MYRYRLERDVQPEGLVFGYFGVNGSTATATEDDHTVRKWIGFTKVNGGRRFIVGNAFAFRATDVRELATAVDPVGPENEIHLERIIRDADVLVPCWGSRTKLPKSLHVHLDRLLEQLVASGKPVLAFGVTGSGDPKHPLMLGYSTKLVPWGGK
;
A
#
# COMPACT_ATOMS: atom_id res chain seq x y z
N MET A 1 -4.82 -17.14 -5.30
CA MET A 1 -5.45 -16.87 -3.99
C MET A 1 -5.42 -15.37 -3.72
N TYR A 2 -6.50 -14.77 -3.23
CA TYR A 2 -6.57 -13.33 -2.92
C TYR A 2 -6.10 -13.01 -1.49
N ARG A 3 -5.53 -11.83 -1.27
CA ARG A 3 -5.27 -11.21 0.04
C ARG A 3 -5.80 -9.79 0.03
N TYR A 4 -6.95 -9.59 0.65
CA TYR A 4 -7.60 -8.28 0.71
C TYR A 4 -7.06 -7.37 1.84
N ARG A 5 -6.55 -7.97 2.92
CA ARG A 5 -6.10 -7.23 4.11
C ARG A 5 -4.97 -7.96 4.81
N LEU A 6 -4.01 -7.20 5.32
CA LEU A 6 -3.00 -7.65 6.29
C LEU A 6 -2.89 -6.58 7.37
N GLU A 7 -2.80 -6.97 8.63
CA GLU A 7 -2.67 -6.00 9.73
C GLU A 7 -1.83 -6.54 10.88
N ARG A 8 -1.16 -5.64 11.58
CA ARG A 8 -0.35 -5.94 12.77
C ARG A 8 -0.40 -4.78 13.74
N ASP A 9 -0.54 -5.11 15.02
CA ASP A 9 -0.23 -4.18 16.10
C ASP A 9 1.31 -4.11 16.28
N VAL A 10 1.79 -2.92 16.61
CA VAL A 10 3.21 -2.55 16.59
C VAL A 10 3.68 -2.06 17.96
N GLN A 11 2.81 -1.30 18.65
CA GLN A 11 3.00 -0.77 19.99
C GLN A 11 1.63 -0.42 20.61
N PRO A 12 1.51 -0.17 21.92
CA PRO A 12 0.20 0.00 22.58
C PRO A 12 -0.59 1.23 22.12
N GLU A 13 0.09 2.35 21.86
CA GLU A 13 -0.52 3.66 21.63
C GLU A 13 0.04 4.34 20.37
N GLY A 14 -0.77 5.23 19.78
CA GLY A 14 -0.47 5.92 18.53
C GLY A 14 -1.52 5.73 17.44
N LEU A 15 -1.20 6.25 16.25
CA LEU A 15 -2.11 6.25 15.09
C LEU A 15 -2.19 4.90 14.39
N VAL A 16 -3.26 4.67 13.63
CA VAL A 16 -3.40 3.54 12.71
C VAL A 16 -3.00 3.98 11.30
N PHE A 17 -2.02 3.31 10.70
CA PHE A 17 -1.56 3.60 9.34
C PHE A 17 -2.15 2.62 8.32
N GLY A 18 -2.74 3.13 7.25
CA GLY A 18 -3.14 2.36 6.08
C GLY A 18 -2.06 2.43 5.01
N TYR A 19 -1.37 1.32 4.70
CA TYR A 19 -0.42 1.26 3.59
C TYR A 19 -1.06 0.62 2.36
N PHE A 20 -0.93 1.27 1.21
CA PHE A 20 -1.58 0.84 -0.03
C PHE A 20 -0.57 0.46 -1.11
N GLY A 21 -0.42 -0.85 -1.33
CA GLY A 21 0.54 -1.44 -2.27
C GLY A 21 -0.06 -1.83 -3.63
N VAL A 22 0.76 -2.46 -4.48
CA VAL A 22 0.28 -3.01 -5.77
C VAL A 22 -0.50 -4.29 -5.54
N ASN A 23 0.16 -5.31 -5.01
CA ASN A 23 -0.37 -6.63 -4.79
C ASN A 23 0.37 -7.29 -3.62
N GLY A 24 -0.27 -8.28 -3.00
CA GLY A 24 0.43 -9.14 -2.05
C GLY A 24 1.34 -10.12 -2.78
N SER A 25 2.51 -10.42 -2.22
CA SER A 25 3.32 -11.52 -2.76
C SER A 25 2.72 -12.88 -2.36
N THR A 26 2.95 -13.91 -3.19
CA THR A 26 2.83 -15.32 -2.77
C THR A 26 4.04 -15.78 -1.95
N ALA A 27 5.02 -14.89 -1.77
CA ALA A 27 6.27 -15.09 -1.07
C ALA A 27 6.16 -16.07 0.11
N THR A 28 7.15 -16.96 0.15
CA THR A 28 7.56 -17.64 1.37
C THR A 28 7.87 -16.59 2.45
N ALA A 29 7.90 -17.00 3.72
CA ALA A 29 7.96 -16.08 4.87
C ALA A 29 8.96 -14.91 4.71
N THR A 30 10.10 -15.12 4.03
CA THR A 30 11.21 -14.16 3.90
C THR A 30 10.92 -12.83 3.18
N GLU A 31 10.24 -12.78 2.02
CA GLU A 31 10.04 -11.49 1.32
C GLU A 31 8.90 -10.66 1.91
N ASP A 32 7.79 -11.32 2.28
CA ASP A 32 6.73 -10.70 3.07
C ASP A 32 7.33 -10.16 4.37
N ASP A 33 8.29 -10.86 4.99
CA ASP A 33 8.98 -10.37 6.19
C ASP A 33 9.74 -9.05 5.94
N HIS A 34 10.36 -8.81 4.78
CA HIS A 34 11.11 -7.57 4.56
C HIS A 34 10.20 -6.35 4.42
N THR A 35 9.11 -6.47 3.65
CA THR A 35 8.14 -5.37 3.48
C THR A 35 7.36 -5.15 4.79
N VAL A 36 6.97 -6.22 5.47
CA VAL A 36 6.33 -6.13 6.79
C VAL A 36 7.26 -5.49 7.82
N ARG A 37 8.54 -5.88 7.87
CA ARG A 37 9.54 -5.24 8.75
C ARG A 37 9.65 -3.73 8.47
N LYS A 38 9.61 -3.33 7.20
CA LYS A 38 9.60 -1.91 6.83
C LYS A 38 8.34 -1.19 7.31
N TRP A 39 7.16 -1.77 7.12
CA TRP A 39 5.93 -1.17 7.63
C TRP A 39 5.89 -1.10 9.16
N ILE A 40 6.39 -2.12 9.88
CA ILE A 40 6.56 -2.06 11.34
C ILE A 40 7.46 -0.86 11.69
N GLY A 41 8.65 -0.75 11.09
CA GLY A 41 9.59 0.33 11.39
C GLY A 41 9.05 1.71 11.06
N PHE A 42 8.47 1.89 9.86
CA PHE A 42 7.85 3.17 9.47
C PHE A 42 6.66 3.54 10.34
N THR A 43 5.85 2.57 10.75
CA THR A 43 4.75 2.81 11.69
C THR A 43 5.29 3.32 13.02
N LYS A 44 6.33 2.69 13.59
CA LYS A 44 6.95 3.14 14.85
C LYS A 44 7.49 4.57 14.75
N VAL A 45 8.34 4.86 13.75
CA VAL A 45 9.01 6.17 13.66
C VAL A 45 8.05 7.32 13.33
N ASN A 46 6.84 7.01 12.82
CA ASN A 46 5.79 8.01 12.59
C ASN A 46 4.71 8.03 13.70
N GLY A 47 5.00 7.44 14.88
CA GLY A 47 4.08 7.51 16.03
C GLY A 47 2.83 6.63 15.88
N GLY A 48 2.89 5.59 15.06
CA GLY A 48 1.82 4.65 14.84
C GLY A 48 1.85 3.46 15.79
N ARG A 49 0.65 2.96 16.13
CA ARG A 49 0.44 1.78 16.98
C ARG A 49 0.14 0.51 16.20
N ARG A 50 -0.42 0.67 15.00
CA ARG A 50 -0.92 -0.42 14.16
C ARG A 50 -0.79 -0.02 12.71
N PHE A 51 -0.61 -1.01 11.84
CA PHE A 51 -0.82 -0.80 10.43
C PHE A 51 -1.78 -1.81 9.82
N ILE A 52 -2.43 -1.37 8.76
CA ILE A 52 -3.35 -2.14 7.93
C ILE A 52 -2.91 -1.96 6.47
N VAL A 53 -2.92 -3.03 5.70
CA VAL A 53 -2.44 -3.06 4.33
C VAL A 53 -3.58 -3.40 3.40
N GLY A 54 -3.80 -2.55 2.41
CA GLY A 54 -4.64 -2.81 1.24
C GLY A 54 -3.79 -2.81 -0.02
N ASN A 55 -4.25 -3.45 -1.09
CA ASN A 55 -3.56 -3.46 -2.38
C ASN A 55 -4.52 -3.11 -3.50
N ALA A 56 -4.03 -2.44 -4.55
CA ALA A 56 -4.80 -2.21 -5.75
C ALA A 56 -5.30 -3.52 -6.40
N PHE A 57 -4.51 -4.59 -6.25
CA PHE A 57 -4.80 -5.94 -6.71
C PHE A 57 -4.73 -6.92 -5.55
N ALA A 58 -5.85 -7.57 -5.22
CA ALA A 58 -5.87 -8.57 -4.17
C ALA A 58 -5.18 -9.87 -4.59
N PHE A 59 -5.03 -10.13 -5.90
CA PHE A 59 -4.41 -11.35 -6.39
C PHE A 59 -2.95 -11.43 -5.90
N ARG A 60 -2.63 -12.51 -5.18
CA ARG A 60 -1.26 -12.71 -4.71
C ARG A 60 -0.39 -13.20 -5.84
N ALA A 61 0.74 -12.54 -6.07
CA ALA A 61 1.75 -12.94 -7.05
C ALA A 61 3.13 -12.41 -6.63
N THR A 62 4.16 -13.23 -6.78
CA THR A 62 5.54 -12.78 -6.51
C THR A 62 6.04 -11.92 -7.66
N ASP A 63 5.82 -12.33 -8.91
CA ASP A 63 6.03 -11.46 -10.06
C ASP A 63 4.75 -10.68 -10.37
N VAL A 64 4.86 -9.36 -10.28
CA VAL A 64 3.77 -8.42 -10.58
C VAL A 64 3.24 -8.57 -12.02
N ARG A 65 4.03 -9.14 -12.94
CA ARG A 65 3.64 -9.41 -14.32
C ARG A 65 2.55 -10.49 -14.41
N GLU A 66 2.45 -11.38 -13.42
CA GLU A 66 1.40 -12.42 -13.37
C GLU A 66 -0.01 -11.81 -13.23
N LEU A 67 -0.12 -10.56 -12.73
CA LEU A 67 -1.40 -9.84 -12.67
C LEU A 67 -2.01 -9.62 -14.06
N ALA A 68 -1.19 -9.58 -15.11
CA ALA A 68 -1.64 -9.40 -16.49
C ALA A 68 -2.46 -10.60 -17.00
N THR A 69 -2.19 -11.79 -16.45
CA THR A 69 -2.78 -13.06 -16.88
C THR A 69 -3.80 -13.62 -15.88
N ALA A 70 -3.96 -12.98 -14.73
CA ALA A 70 -4.99 -13.35 -13.76
C ALA A 70 -6.37 -13.00 -14.32
N VAL A 71 -7.35 -13.89 -14.10
CA VAL A 71 -8.74 -13.70 -14.57
C VAL A 71 -9.36 -12.44 -13.96
N ASP A 72 -9.12 -12.22 -12.66
CA ASP A 72 -9.53 -11.01 -11.94
C ASP A 72 -8.41 -10.61 -10.97
N PRO A 73 -7.42 -9.81 -11.39
CA PRO A 73 -6.31 -9.43 -10.53
C PRO A 73 -6.76 -8.54 -9.36
N VAL A 74 -7.84 -7.77 -9.54
CA VAL A 74 -8.38 -6.87 -8.52
C VAL A 74 -8.97 -7.70 -7.38
N GLY A 75 -9.76 -8.72 -7.72
CA GLY A 75 -10.45 -9.58 -6.79
C GLY A 75 -11.84 -9.04 -6.42
N PRO A 76 -12.84 -9.92 -6.28
CA PRO A 76 -14.25 -9.53 -6.25
C PRO A 76 -14.66 -8.68 -5.03
N GLU A 77 -13.95 -8.82 -3.91
CA GLU A 77 -14.28 -8.10 -2.65
C GLU A 77 -13.30 -6.96 -2.36
N ASN A 78 -12.36 -6.66 -3.27
CA ASN A 78 -11.26 -5.75 -2.97
C ASN A 78 -11.73 -4.35 -2.60
N GLU A 79 -12.73 -3.82 -3.30
CA GLU A 79 -13.33 -2.50 -3.02
C GLU A 79 -13.85 -2.40 -1.58
N ILE A 80 -14.64 -3.39 -1.15
CA ILE A 80 -15.24 -3.42 0.21
C ILE A 80 -14.13 -3.46 1.27
N HIS A 81 -13.06 -4.19 1.01
CA HIS A 81 -11.92 -4.24 1.92
C HIS A 81 -11.13 -2.93 1.94
N LEU A 82 -10.87 -2.31 0.79
CA LEU A 82 -10.21 -1.02 0.69
C LEU A 82 -10.99 0.07 1.45
N GLU A 83 -12.31 0.13 1.28
CA GLU A 83 -13.17 1.05 2.03
C GLU A 83 -13.08 0.86 3.55
N ARG A 84 -13.07 -0.41 4.02
CA ARG A 84 -12.90 -0.73 5.45
C ARG A 84 -11.52 -0.30 5.95
N ILE A 85 -10.47 -0.55 5.18
CA ILE A 85 -9.10 -0.16 5.54
C ILE A 85 -8.99 1.38 5.62
N ILE A 86 -9.55 2.08 4.64
CA ILE A 86 -9.61 3.55 4.62
C ILE A 86 -10.35 4.05 5.85
N ARG A 87 -11.48 3.45 6.21
CA ARG A 87 -12.26 3.81 7.41
C ARG A 87 -11.48 3.58 8.71
N ASP A 88 -10.77 2.47 8.82
CA ASP A 88 -10.08 2.06 10.04
C ASP A 88 -8.74 2.80 10.28
N ALA A 89 -8.09 3.31 9.22
CA ALA A 89 -6.81 4.01 9.31
C ALA A 89 -6.96 5.51 9.60
N ASP A 90 -6.10 6.06 10.46
CA ASP A 90 -6.02 7.50 10.71
C ASP A 90 -5.22 8.22 9.62
N VAL A 91 -4.18 7.57 9.09
CA VAL A 91 -3.28 8.10 8.05
C VAL A 91 -3.19 7.13 6.89
N LEU A 92 -3.37 7.63 5.68
CA LEU A 92 -3.33 6.83 4.44
C LEU A 92 -2.00 7.05 3.73
N VAL A 93 -1.33 5.95 3.37
CA VAL A 93 0.00 5.96 2.77
C VAL A 93 0.00 5.12 1.49
N PRO A 94 -0.31 5.70 0.33
CA PRO A 94 -0.06 5.05 -0.95
C PRO A 94 1.44 4.80 -1.12
N CYS A 95 1.81 3.59 -1.57
CA CYS A 95 3.22 3.19 -1.68
C CYS A 95 3.47 2.07 -2.72
N TRP A 96 2.73 2.04 -3.83
CA TRP A 96 2.85 0.97 -4.83
C TRP A 96 4.17 0.95 -5.64
N GLY A 97 4.95 2.03 -5.62
CA GLY A 97 6.14 2.18 -6.46
C GLY A 97 5.78 2.44 -7.92
N SER A 98 6.78 2.41 -8.81
CA SER A 98 6.60 2.80 -10.21
C SER A 98 5.56 1.93 -10.92
N ARG A 99 4.56 2.55 -11.56
CA ARG A 99 3.57 1.86 -12.40
C ARG A 99 4.18 1.21 -13.64
N THR A 100 5.40 1.60 -14.03
CA THR A 100 6.09 1.05 -15.21
C THR A 100 6.39 -0.45 -15.13
N LYS A 101 6.33 -1.04 -13.93
CA LYS A 101 6.42 -2.51 -13.75
C LYS A 101 5.14 -3.25 -14.12
N LEU A 102 4.03 -2.53 -14.30
CA LEU A 102 2.71 -3.07 -14.65
C LEU A 102 2.39 -2.84 -16.14
N PRO A 103 1.61 -3.74 -16.76
CA PRO A 103 0.93 -3.45 -18.02
C PRO A 103 0.11 -2.15 -17.93
N LYS A 104 0.10 -1.36 -19.00
CA LYS A 104 -0.64 -0.08 -19.07
C LYS A 104 -2.14 -0.24 -18.78
N SER A 105 -2.73 -1.36 -19.19
CA SER A 105 -4.15 -1.67 -18.94
C SER A 105 -4.50 -1.72 -17.45
N LEU A 106 -3.52 -1.98 -16.59
CA LEU A 106 -3.72 -2.06 -15.13
C LEU A 106 -3.49 -0.73 -14.41
N HIS A 107 -2.99 0.31 -15.08
CA HIS A 107 -2.67 1.60 -14.43
C HIS A 107 -3.91 2.29 -13.87
N VAL A 108 -5.07 2.12 -14.52
CA VAL A 108 -6.35 2.69 -14.09
C VAL A 108 -6.76 2.28 -12.67
N HIS A 109 -6.36 1.10 -12.21
CA HIS A 109 -6.67 0.65 -10.85
C HIS A 109 -5.82 1.35 -9.79
N LEU A 110 -4.59 1.76 -10.13
CA LEU A 110 -3.76 2.58 -9.25
C LEU A 110 -4.33 4.00 -9.14
N ASP A 111 -4.77 4.56 -10.26
CA ASP A 111 -5.35 5.91 -10.30
C ASP A 111 -6.68 5.93 -9.53
N ARG A 112 -7.56 4.95 -9.73
CA ARG A 112 -8.82 4.80 -8.97
C ARG A 112 -8.56 4.67 -7.46
N LEU A 113 -7.59 3.85 -7.05
CA LEU A 113 -7.24 3.73 -5.64
C LEU A 113 -6.76 5.07 -5.08
N LEU A 114 -5.87 5.77 -5.80
CA LEU A 114 -5.41 7.09 -5.36
C LEU A 114 -6.56 8.08 -5.19
N GLU A 115 -7.49 8.13 -6.15
CA GLU A 115 -8.69 8.97 -6.10
C GLU A 115 -9.54 8.66 -4.86
N GLN A 116 -9.76 7.38 -4.55
CA GLN A 116 -10.46 6.97 -3.33
C GLN A 116 -9.76 7.43 -2.05
N LEU A 117 -8.42 7.29 -1.99
CA LEU A 117 -7.64 7.73 -0.83
C LEU A 117 -7.77 9.25 -0.63
N VAL A 118 -7.65 10.03 -1.69
CA VAL A 118 -7.76 11.51 -1.64
C VAL A 118 -9.19 11.94 -1.32
N ALA A 119 -10.19 11.31 -1.94
CA ALA A 119 -11.61 11.62 -1.73
C ALA A 119 -12.10 11.26 -0.32
N SER A 120 -11.37 10.43 0.42
CA SER A 120 -11.74 10.03 1.80
C SER A 120 -11.74 11.18 2.82
N GLY A 121 -11.07 12.31 2.51
CA GLY A 121 -10.88 13.43 3.43
C GLY A 121 -9.89 13.17 4.56
N LYS A 122 -9.24 12.00 4.59
CA LYS A 122 -8.21 11.66 5.58
C LYS A 122 -6.83 12.17 5.15
N PRO A 123 -5.88 12.36 6.09
CA PRO A 123 -4.49 12.65 5.75
C PRO A 123 -3.91 11.60 4.81
N VAL A 124 -3.54 12.00 3.59
CA VAL A 124 -2.80 11.17 2.63
C VAL A 124 -1.35 11.63 2.62
N LEU A 125 -0.44 10.77 3.05
CA LEU A 125 1.00 11.04 3.07
C LEU A 125 1.75 10.04 2.18
N ALA A 126 2.91 10.42 1.67
CA ALA A 126 3.76 9.51 0.89
C ALA A 126 5.23 9.66 1.27
N PHE A 127 6.03 8.66 0.91
CA PHE A 127 7.49 8.69 1.02
C PHE A 127 8.16 9.51 -0.11
N GLY A 128 7.39 10.34 -0.82
CA GLY A 128 7.75 10.99 -2.07
C GLY A 128 7.30 10.20 -3.31
N VAL A 129 7.72 10.69 -4.48
CA VAL A 129 7.30 10.16 -5.79
C VAL A 129 8.46 9.54 -6.58
N THR A 130 8.18 8.51 -7.36
CA THR A 130 9.10 7.92 -8.34
C THR A 130 9.25 8.84 -9.56
N GLY A 131 10.17 8.49 -10.47
CA GLY A 131 10.30 9.21 -11.75
C GLY A 131 9.06 9.12 -12.66
N SER A 132 8.17 8.14 -12.42
CA SER A 132 6.86 8.03 -13.10
C SER A 132 5.76 8.84 -12.42
N GLY A 133 6.06 9.56 -11.34
CA GLY A 133 5.06 10.31 -10.56
C GLY A 133 4.28 9.45 -9.56
N ASP A 134 4.61 8.16 -9.39
CA ASP A 134 3.92 7.26 -8.47
C ASP A 134 4.48 7.36 -7.04
N PRO A 135 3.69 7.05 -5.99
CA PRO A 135 4.19 6.97 -4.62
C PRO A 135 5.32 5.94 -4.47
N LYS A 136 6.42 6.34 -3.83
CA LYS A 136 7.56 5.45 -3.57
C LYS A 136 7.19 4.29 -2.65
N HIS A 137 7.69 3.10 -2.98
CA HIS A 137 7.58 1.91 -2.13
C HIS A 137 8.63 1.95 -0.98
N PRO A 138 8.29 1.57 0.26
CA PRO A 138 9.18 1.71 1.41
C PRO A 138 10.35 0.71 1.47
N LEU A 139 10.27 -0.38 0.71
CA LEU A 139 11.24 -1.50 0.79
C LEU A 139 12.71 -1.04 0.72
N MET A 140 13.02 -0.08 -0.14
CA MET A 140 14.40 0.41 -0.35
C MET A 140 14.72 1.70 0.43
N LEU A 141 13.79 2.20 1.25
CA LEU A 141 13.94 3.48 1.94
C LEU A 141 14.49 3.32 3.35
N GLY A 142 15.33 4.25 3.80
CA GLY A 142 15.79 4.34 5.18
C GLY A 142 14.69 4.89 6.10
N TYR A 143 14.71 4.54 7.39
CA TYR A 143 13.69 5.00 8.35
C TYR A 143 13.75 6.51 8.65
N SER A 144 14.81 7.20 8.24
CA SER A 144 14.89 8.66 8.26
C SER A 144 14.06 9.32 7.15
N THR A 145 13.53 8.54 6.19
CA THR A 145 12.66 9.07 5.13
C THR A 145 11.34 9.52 5.74
N LYS A 146 11.06 10.82 5.63
CA LYS A 146 9.84 11.42 6.17
C LYS A 146 8.65 11.13 5.27
N LEU A 147 7.50 10.90 5.89
CA LEU A 147 6.22 11.02 5.20
C LEU A 147 5.93 12.50 4.94
N VAL A 148 5.48 12.83 3.73
CA VAL A 148 5.10 14.18 3.32
C VAL A 148 3.67 14.17 2.76
N PRO A 149 2.90 15.26 2.89
CA PRO A 149 1.57 15.34 2.30
C PRO A 149 1.56 15.01 0.81
N TRP A 150 0.63 14.17 0.39
CA TRP A 150 0.43 13.87 -1.02
C TRP A 150 -0.07 15.12 -1.76
N GLY A 151 0.55 15.47 -2.88
CA GLY A 151 0.19 16.66 -3.68
C GLY A 151 0.60 18.00 -3.08
N GLY A 152 1.23 18.03 -1.90
CA GLY A 152 1.83 19.23 -1.33
C GLY A 152 3.14 19.56 -2.04
N LYS A 153 3.23 20.75 -2.63
CA LYS A 153 4.51 21.43 -2.92
C LYS A 153 4.99 22.13 -1.67
#